data_AF-A0A662YX85-F1
#
_entry.id   AF-A0A662YX85-F1
#
_cell.length_a   1.000
_cell.length_b   1.000
_cell.length_c   1.000
_cell.angle_alpha   90.00
_cell.angle_beta   90.00
_cell.angle_gamma   90.00
#
_symmetry.space_group_name_H-M   'P 1'
#
loop_
_entity.id
_entity.type
_entity.pdbx_description
1 polymer ?
#
loop_
_entity_poly.entity_id
_entity_poly.type
_entity_poly.pdbx_seq_one_letter_code
_entity_poly.pdbx_strand_id
1 'polypeptide(L)'
;MVSCTATVLCTGSMVKQSKCQYEAGFALQMFLLPARIPHSPQRQAGTVGLVIERQRLQSETDGLRYYVDNSTAVLFERWFYCENLGVQLAPIISEFFSSEQYRTGKPNPEELLKQTPFPFNSTHVMTPFCFKEWIDKHRQELSRRPSLDMFGVQFETEVTSLSQLSVRGAV
;
A
#
# COMPACT_ATOMS: atom_id res chain seq x y z
N MET A 1 -4.10 -24.92 -12.64
CA MET A 1 -4.00 -23.45 -12.45
C MET A 1 -2.67 -23.20 -11.79
N VAL A 2 -1.80 -22.37 -12.38
CA VAL A 2 -0.49 -22.05 -11.76
C VAL A 2 -0.76 -21.14 -10.57
N SER A 3 -0.27 -21.51 -9.39
CA SER A 3 -0.25 -20.62 -8.23
C SER A 3 0.83 -19.58 -8.46
N CYS A 4 0.51 -18.29 -8.37
CA CYS A 4 1.47 -17.20 -8.49
C CYS A 4 1.00 -16.01 -7.65
N THR A 5 1.93 -15.35 -6.97
CA THR A 5 1.63 -14.14 -6.20
C THR A 5 1.85 -12.91 -7.05
N ALA A 6 0.86 -12.01 -7.09
CA ALA A 6 0.97 -10.70 -7.72
C ALA A 6 1.35 -9.64 -6.69
N THR A 7 2.22 -8.69 -7.03
CA THR A 7 2.45 -7.48 -6.24
C THR A 7 2.34 -6.23 -7.09
N VAL A 8 1.75 -5.19 -6.52
CA VAL A 8 1.81 -3.83 -7.05
C VAL A 8 3.01 -3.14 -6.40
N LEU A 9 3.70 -2.32 -7.19
CA LEU A 9 4.84 -1.54 -6.78
C LEU A 9 4.59 -0.07 -7.08
N CYS A 10 4.40 0.71 -6.02
CA CYS A 10 4.18 2.15 -6.10
C CYS A 10 5.47 2.89 -5.73
N THR A 11 5.83 3.95 -6.45
CA THR A 11 6.96 4.83 -6.07
C THR A 11 6.63 5.74 -4.90
N GLY A 12 5.35 6.09 -4.72
CA GLY A 12 4.86 6.86 -3.58
C GLY A 12 4.59 6.00 -2.35
N SER A 13 4.60 6.62 -1.16
CA SER A 13 4.11 5.99 0.07
C SER A 13 2.57 5.94 0.07
N MET A 14 1.99 5.01 0.83
CA MET A 14 0.55 4.79 0.88
C MET A 14 0.09 4.57 2.32
N VAL A 15 -1.02 5.20 2.70
CA VAL A 15 -1.69 4.91 3.97
C VAL A 15 -2.83 3.94 3.71
N LYS A 16 -2.86 2.84 4.45
CA LYS A 16 -3.97 1.89 4.45
C LYS A 16 -4.64 1.91 5.81
N GLN A 17 -5.95 2.04 5.78
CA GLN A 17 -6.82 1.83 6.92
C GLN A 17 -7.72 0.65 6.59
N SER A 18 -7.81 -0.31 7.48
CA SER A 18 -8.67 -1.48 7.28
C SER A 18 -9.51 -1.72 8.50
N LYS A 19 -10.80 -2.01 8.27
CA LYS A 19 -11.70 -2.49 9.31
C LYS A 19 -11.54 -4.01 9.36
N CYS A 20 -10.94 -4.52 10.42
CA CYS A 20 -10.88 -5.97 10.67
C CYS A 20 -12.05 -6.37 11.57
N GLN A 21 -12.80 -7.39 11.16
CA GLN A 21 -13.76 -8.06 12.02
C GLN A 21 -12.99 -8.99 12.96
N TYR A 22 -13.18 -8.81 14.26
CA TYR A 22 -12.84 -9.80 15.27
C TYR A 22 -14.13 -10.32 15.90
N GLU A 23 -14.10 -11.52 16.47
CA GLU A 23 -15.28 -12.20 17.06
C GLU A 23 -16.00 -11.41 18.18
N ALA A 24 -15.42 -10.30 18.65
CA ALA A 24 -16.00 -9.42 19.68
C ALA A 24 -16.26 -7.96 19.22
N GLY A 25 -16.18 -7.64 17.92
CA GLY A 25 -16.48 -6.32 17.39
C GLY A 25 -15.60 -5.88 16.21
N PHE A 26 -15.82 -4.65 15.74
CA PHE A 26 -15.01 -4.08 14.67
C PHE A 26 -13.84 -3.25 15.23
N ALA A 27 -12.60 -3.58 14.86
CA ALA A 27 -11.43 -2.78 15.16
C ALA A 27 -10.89 -2.12 13.89
N LEU A 28 -10.75 -0.79 13.91
CA LEU A 28 -10.08 -0.05 12.84
C LEU A 28 -8.57 -0.15 13.02
N GLN A 29 -7.89 -0.80 12.08
CA GLN A 29 -6.44 -0.89 12.04
C GLN A 29 -5.88 0.15 11.07
N MET A 30 -4.80 0.81 11.52
CA MET A 30 -4.06 1.82 10.77
C MET A 30 -2.70 1.26 10.37
N PHE A 31 -2.25 1.60 9.16
CA PHE A 31 -0.99 1.13 8.62
C PHE A 31 -0.47 2.11 7.56
N LEU A 32 0.84 2.36 7.55
CA LEU A 32 1.50 3.14 6.51
C LEU A 32 2.53 2.25 5.81
N LEU A 33 2.41 2.16 4.48
CA LEU A 33 3.35 1.45 3.62
C LEU A 33 4.34 2.45 3.01
N PRO A 34 5.64 2.30 3.30
CA PRO A 34 6.67 3.10 2.64
C PRO A 34 6.71 2.88 1.12
N ALA A 35 7.15 3.91 0.42
CA ALA A 35 7.44 3.88 -1.01
C ALA A 35 8.31 2.68 -1.43
N ARG A 36 8.05 2.16 -2.64
CA ARG A 36 8.86 1.14 -3.34
C ARG A 36 8.94 -0.23 -2.66
N ILE A 37 7.94 -0.57 -1.84
CA ILE A 37 7.78 -1.90 -1.27
C ILE A 37 6.75 -2.70 -2.10
N PRO A 38 7.14 -3.84 -2.71
CA PRO A 38 6.21 -4.71 -3.41
C PRO A 38 5.14 -5.21 -2.44
N HIS A 39 3.85 -5.07 -2.79
CA HIS A 39 2.77 -5.46 -1.90
C HIS A 39 1.58 -6.08 -2.64
N SER A 40 0.92 -7.04 -1.99
CA SER A 40 -0.22 -7.78 -2.52
C SER A 40 -1.43 -7.65 -1.58
N PRO A 41 -2.31 -6.66 -1.76
CA PRO A 41 -3.47 -6.50 -0.89
C PRO A 41 -4.43 -7.69 -1.06
N GLN A 42 -4.63 -8.46 0.01
CA GLN A 42 -5.63 -9.52 0.08
C GLN A 42 -6.82 -9.04 0.92
N ARG A 43 -8.04 -9.12 0.38
CA ARG A 43 -9.27 -8.64 1.04
C ARG A 43 -10.23 -9.79 1.27
N GLN A 44 -10.78 -9.89 2.48
CA GLN A 44 -11.80 -10.86 2.83
C GLN A 44 -13.21 -10.30 2.54
N ALA A 45 -14.16 -11.20 2.28
CA ALA A 45 -15.56 -10.83 2.07
C ALA A 45 -16.14 -10.14 3.32
N GLY A 46 -17.04 -9.18 3.12
CA GLY A 46 -17.68 -8.43 4.22
C GLY A 46 -16.80 -7.36 4.89
N THR A 47 -15.59 -7.11 4.39
CA THR A 47 -14.68 -6.10 4.94
C THR A 47 -14.71 -4.79 4.15
N VAL A 48 -14.40 -3.68 4.83
CA VAL A 48 -14.23 -2.35 4.21
C VAL A 48 -12.89 -1.78 4.66
N GLY A 49 -12.14 -1.21 3.72
CA GLY A 49 -10.87 -0.55 4.01
C GLY A 49 -10.68 0.69 3.14
N LEU A 50 -10.12 1.74 3.73
CA LEU A 50 -9.77 2.99 3.08
C LEU A 50 -8.28 2.95 2.71
N VAL A 51 -7.97 3.36 1.49
CA VAL A 51 -6.59 3.50 1.01
C VAL A 51 -6.42 4.92 0.52
N ILE A 52 -5.36 5.59 0.98
CA ILE A 52 -5.00 6.93 0.55
C ILE A 52 -3.62 6.85 -0.09
N GLU A 53 -3.57 7.30 -1.35
CA GLU A 53 -2.37 7.45 -2.18
C GLU A 53 -2.37 8.84 -2.79
N ARG A 54 -1.22 9.32 -3.24
CA ARG A 54 -1.11 10.56 -4.03
C ARG A 54 -1.01 10.27 -5.52
N GLN A 55 -1.32 11.30 -6.32
CA GLN A 55 -0.99 11.30 -7.74
C GLN A 55 0.53 11.18 -7.94
N ARG A 56 0.93 10.47 -9.00
CA ARG A 56 2.33 10.29 -9.37
C ARG A 56 2.88 11.55 -10.05
N LEU A 57 4.15 11.86 -9.80
CA LEU A 57 4.92 12.81 -10.59
C LEU A 57 5.21 12.18 -11.96
N GLN A 58 5.41 12.98 -13.00
CA GLN A 58 5.69 12.46 -14.35
C GLN A 58 6.98 11.63 -14.44
N SER A 59 7.92 11.84 -13.52
CA SER A 59 9.17 11.06 -13.43
C SER A 59 9.02 9.73 -12.68
N GLU A 60 7.85 9.46 -12.11
CA GLU A 60 7.59 8.24 -11.35
C GLU A 60 7.01 7.13 -12.23
N THR A 61 7.26 5.89 -11.84
CA THR A 61 6.83 4.71 -12.58
C THR A 61 6.29 3.67 -11.60
N ASP A 62 5.10 3.16 -11.85
CA ASP A 62 4.53 2.04 -11.09
C ASP A 62 4.84 0.72 -11.81
N GLY A 63 4.75 -0.38 -11.06
CA GLY A 63 4.98 -1.72 -11.60
C GLY A 63 3.95 -2.72 -11.10
N LEU A 64 3.54 -3.64 -11.97
CA LEU A 64 2.86 -4.87 -11.58
C LEU A 64 3.81 -6.04 -11.83
N ARG A 65 4.00 -6.89 -10.83
CA ARG A 65 4.84 -8.08 -10.92
C ARG A 65 4.09 -9.32 -10.47
N TYR A 66 4.30 -10.42 -11.19
CA TYR A 66 3.97 -11.77 -10.73
C TYR A 66 5.26 -12.52 -10.47
N TYR A 67 5.23 -13.41 -9.48
CA TYR A 67 6.38 -14.23 -9.10
C TYR A 67 6.11 -15.70 -9.39
N VAL A 68 7.19 -16.44 -9.64
CA VAL A 68 7.15 -17.90 -9.66
C VAL A 68 6.71 -18.38 -8.27
N ASP A 69 5.86 -19.40 -8.23
CA ASP A 69 5.28 -19.90 -6.99
C ASP A 69 6.33 -20.19 -5.92
N ASN A 70 6.08 -19.77 -4.69
CA ASN A 70 6.99 -19.92 -3.54
C ASN A 70 8.43 -19.41 -3.80
N SER A 71 8.60 -18.41 -4.67
CA SER A 71 9.89 -17.84 -5.03
C SER A 71 9.82 -16.32 -5.15
N THR A 72 10.99 -15.69 -5.09
CA THR A 72 11.17 -14.25 -5.38
C THR A 72 11.56 -14.00 -6.85
N ALA A 73 11.68 -15.06 -7.66
CA ALA A 73 11.93 -14.95 -9.09
C ALA A 73 10.73 -14.34 -9.81
N VAL A 74 10.97 -13.32 -10.64
CA VAL A 74 9.93 -12.64 -11.41
C VAL A 74 9.45 -13.56 -12.54
N LEU A 75 8.14 -13.79 -12.60
CA LEU A 75 7.48 -14.56 -13.66
C LEU A 75 7.03 -13.64 -14.81
N PHE A 76 6.46 -12.49 -14.47
CA PHE A 76 5.94 -11.49 -15.41
C PHE A 76 6.02 -10.11 -14.77
N GLU A 77 6.30 -9.08 -15.56
CA GLU A 77 6.26 -7.70 -15.10
C GLU A 77 5.84 -6.71 -16.18
N ARG A 78 5.14 -5.65 -15.75
CA ARG A 78 4.88 -4.46 -16.58
C ARG A 78 5.10 -3.22 -15.75
N TRP A 79 5.68 -2.21 -16.38
CA TRP A 79 6.03 -0.92 -15.78
C TRP A 79 5.35 0.18 -16.56
N PHE A 80 4.75 1.14 -15.87
CA PHE A 80 3.92 2.15 -16.50
C PHE A 80 3.87 3.44 -15.67
N TYR A 81 3.62 4.56 -16.33
CA TYR A 81 3.21 5.79 -15.65
C TYR A 81 1.74 5.63 -15.20
N CYS A 82 1.50 5.78 -13.90
CA CYS A 82 0.18 5.59 -13.31
C CYS A 82 -0.59 6.92 -13.23
N GLU A 83 -1.59 7.07 -14.09
CA GLU A 83 -2.59 8.15 -14.06
C GLU A 83 -3.87 7.69 -13.34
N ASN A 84 -4.33 6.48 -13.62
CA ASN A 84 -5.47 5.84 -12.97
C ASN A 84 -5.20 4.36 -12.74
N LEU A 85 -4.81 4.02 -11.51
CA LEU A 85 -4.39 2.68 -11.14
C LEU A 85 -5.48 1.61 -11.39
N GLY A 86 -6.73 1.90 -11.02
CA GLY A 86 -7.84 0.95 -11.16
C GLY A 86 -8.15 0.60 -12.61
N VAL A 87 -8.08 1.59 -13.50
CA VAL A 87 -8.30 1.40 -14.94
C VAL A 87 -7.11 0.74 -15.60
N GLN A 88 -5.89 1.16 -15.27
CA GLN A 88 -4.67 0.69 -15.94
C GLN A 88 -4.23 -0.72 -15.50
N LEU A 89 -4.56 -1.15 -14.27
CA LEU A 89 -4.20 -2.50 -13.81
C LEU A 89 -5.01 -3.61 -14.51
N ALA A 90 -6.29 -3.38 -14.79
CA ALA A 90 -7.16 -4.39 -15.38
C ALA A 90 -6.63 -5.00 -16.70
N PRO A 91 -6.21 -4.22 -17.72
CA PRO A 91 -5.65 -4.78 -18.95
C PRO A 91 -4.31 -5.50 -18.71
N ILE A 92 -3.44 -5.01 -17.82
CA ILE A 92 -2.16 -5.66 -17.49
C ILE A 92 -2.39 -7.02 -16.83
N ILE A 93 -3.38 -7.11 -15.93
CA ILE A 93 -3.77 -8.37 -15.30
C ILE A 93 -4.32 -9.35 -16.35
N SER A 94 -5.18 -8.87 -17.26
CA SER A 94 -5.71 -9.70 -18.35
C SER A 94 -4.61 -10.20 -19.28
N GLU A 95 -3.60 -9.37 -19.55
CA GLU A 95 -2.41 -9.73 -20.33
C GLU A 95 -1.66 -10.87 -19.66
N PHE A 96 -1.38 -10.77 -18.34
CA PHE A 96 -0.72 -11.83 -17.59
C PHE A 96 -1.50 -13.15 -17.69
N PHE A 97 -2.82 -13.15 -17.45
CA PHE A 97 -3.62 -14.38 -17.52
C PHE A 97 -3.75 -14.98 -18.92
N SER A 98 -3.45 -14.20 -19.96
CA SER A 98 -3.42 -14.67 -21.35
C SER A 98 -2.00 -15.04 -21.84
N SER A 99 -0.99 -14.90 -20.97
CA SER A 99 0.43 -15.06 -21.34
C SER A 99 0.92 -16.50 -21.28
N GLU A 100 2.00 -16.78 -22.01
CA GLU A 100 2.72 -18.05 -21.94
C GLU A 100 3.34 -18.27 -20.56
N GLN A 101 3.73 -17.19 -19.87
CA GLN A 101 4.28 -17.23 -18.51
C GLN A 101 3.25 -17.74 -17.52
N TYR A 102 1.99 -17.29 -17.61
CA TYR A 102 0.89 -17.85 -16.80
C TYR A 102 0.58 -19.30 -17.19
N ARG A 103 0.57 -19.61 -18.50
CA ARG A 103 0.28 -20.97 -19.00
C ARG A 103 1.32 -22.00 -18.54
N THR A 104 2.60 -21.62 -18.53
CA THR A 104 3.73 -22.53 -18.29
C THR A 104 4.32 -22.43 -16.88
N GLY A 105 4.05 -21.33 -16.17
CA GLY A 105 4.71 -21.00 -14.90
C GLY A 105 6.20 -20.69 -15.04
N LYS A 106 6.69 -20.43 -16.26
CA LYS A 106 8.11 -20.17 -16.55
C LYS A 106 8.31 -18.71 -16.99
N PRO A 107 9.34 -18.02 -16.49
CA PRO A 107 9.65 -16.68 -16.95
C PRO A 107 10.17 -16.69 -18.39
N ASN A 108 9.93 -15.59 -19.11
CA ASN A 108 10.59 -15.28 -20.37
C ASN A 108 11.70 -14.23 -20.13
N PRO A 109 13.00 -14.61 -20.13
CA PRO A 109 14.09 -13.68 -19.86
C PRO A 109 14.18 -12.49 -20.81
N GLU A 110 13.66 -12.60 -22.04
CA GLU A 110 13.67 -11.52 -23.03
C GLU A 110 12.65 -10.41 -22.70
N GLU A 111 11.60 -10.74 -21.94
CA GLU A 111 10.56 -9.80 -21.53
C GLU A 111 10.78 -9.19 -20.14
N LEU A 112 11.75 -9.70 -19.38
CA LEU A 112 12.07 -9.17 -18.05
C LEU A 112 13.05 -8.00 -18.14
N LEU A 113 12.86 -7.01 -17.27
CA LEU A 113 13.81 -5.92 -17.16
C LEU A 113 15.12 -6.42 -16.54
N LYS A 114 16.25 -6.07 -17.19
CA LYS A 114 17.59 -6.32 -16.64
C LYS A 114 17.88 -5.46 -15.41
N GLN A 115 17.28 -4.28 -15.35
CA GLN A 115 17.41 -3.33 -14.25
C GLN A 115 16.06 -2.71 -13.94
N THR A 116 15.73 -2.60 -12.66
CA THR A 116 14.49 -1.95 -12.21
C THR A 116 14.57 -0.44 -12.38
N PRO A 117 13.44 0.25 -12.62
CA PRO A 117 13.44 1.72 -12.76
C PRO A 117 13.93 2.45 -11.50
N PHE A 118 13.86 1.79 -10.34
CA PHE A 118 14.37 2.28 -9.06
C PHE A 118 14.76 1.11 -8.15
N PRO A 119 15.61 1.34 -7.13
CA PRO A 119 15.88 0.34 -6.12
C PRO A 119 14.66 0.13 -5.22
N PHE A 120 14.40 -1.13 -4.86
CA PHE A 120 13.33 -1.48 -3.93
C PHE A 120 13.69 -1.10 -2.51
N ASN A 121 12.65 -0.79 -1.75
CA ASN A 121 12.79 -0.49 -0.34
C ASN A 121 12.72 -1.80 0.45
N SER A 122 13.78 -2.10 1.20
CA SER A 122 13.89 -3.29 2.06
C SER A 122 13.71 -2.96 3.54
N THR A 123 13.22 -1.77 3.88
CA THR A 123 12.98 -1.35 5.26
C THR A 123 11.93 -2.24 5.90
N HIS A 124 12.11 -2.53 7.20
CA HIS A 124 11.10 -3.24 7.98
C HIS A 124 9.79 -2.45 8.01
N VAL A 125 8.72 -3.13 7.60
CA VAL A 125 7.38 -2.55 7.51
C VAL A 125 6.73 -2.55 8.89
N MET A 126 6.08 -1.45 9.27
CA MET A 126 5.46 -1.33 10.59
C MET A 126 4.36 -2.37 10.82
N THR A 127 4.13 -2.75 12.07
CA THR A 127 2.95 -3.54 12.43
C THR A 127 1.72 -2.63 12.42
N PRO A 128 0.60 -3.05 11.79
CA PRO A 128 -0.66 -2.33 11.92
C PRO A 128 -1.05 -2.16 13.40
N PHE A 129 -1.66 -1.03 13.74
CA PHE A 129 -2.10 -0.76 15.11
C PHE A 129 -3.58 -0.39 15.18
N CYS A 130 -4.23 -0.68 16.32
CA CYS A 130 -5.60 -0.28 16.55
C CYS A 130 -5.70 1.24 16.71
N PHE A 131 -6.51 1.89 15.85
CA PHE A 131 -6.67 3.34 15.90
C PHE A 131 -7.24 3.81 17.24
N LYS A 132 -8.22 3.08 17.78
CA LYS A 132 -8.87 3.44 19.04
C LYS A 132 -7.87 3.39 20.20
N GLU A 133 -7.10 2.31 20.30
CA GLU A 133 -6.07 2.18 21.33
C GLU A 133 -4.99 3.26 21.19
N TRP A 134 -4.60 3.60 19.96
CA TRP A 134 -3.68 4.70 19.71
C TRP A 134 -4.25 6.03 20.20
N ILE A 135 -5.51 6.35 19.89
CA ILE A 135 -6.17 7.58 20.36
C ILE A 135 -6.28 7.61 21.89
N ASP A 136 -6.69 6.49 22.50
CA ASP A 136 -6.85 6.40 23.95
C ASP A 136 -5.50 6.56 24.67
N LYS A 137 -4.43 5.97 24.14
CA LYS A 137 -3.06 6.13 24.65
C LYS A 137 -2.56 7.57 24.57
N HIS A 138 -2.88 8.29 23.50
CA HIS A 138 -2.40 9.67 23.28
C HIS A 138 -3.41 10.75 23.70
N ARG A 139 -4.54 10.38 24.33
CA ARG A 139 -5.63 11.30 24.69
C ARG A 139 -5.18 12.52 25.49
N GLN A 140 -4.29 12.34 26.47
CA GLN A 140 -3.78 13.46 27.28
C GLN A 140 -2.87 14.38 26.46
N GLU A 141 -2.03 13.83 25.59
CA GLU A 141 -1.16 14.62 24.71
C GLU A 141 -1.97 15.42 23.68
N LEU A 142 -2.96 14.78 23.05
CA LEU A 142 -3.91 15.43 22.16
C LEU A 142 -4.67 16.57 22.87
N SER A 143 -5.00 16.44 24.16
CA SER A 143 -5.67 17.54 24.88
C SER A 143 -4.77 18.77 25.11
N ARG A 144 -3.45 18.61 25.02
CA ARG A 144 -2.46 19.66 25.33
C ARG A 144 -1.80 20.24 24.09
N ARG A 145 -1.78 19.51 22.99
CA ARG A 145 -1.16 19.91 21.72
C ARG A 145 -2.23 20.18 20.66
N PRO A 146 -2.01 21.13 19.74
CA PRO A 146 -2.93 21.35 18.63
C PRO A 146 -3.02 20.13 17.71
N SER A 147 -1.93 19.39 17.58
CA SER A 147 -1.80 18.26 16.68
C SER A 147 -0.78 17.23 17.15
N LEU A 148 -0.93 15.99 16.68
CA LEU A 148 0.03 14.91 16.86
C LEU A 148 0.14 14.07 15.57
N ASP A 149 1.37 13.90 15.07
CA ASP A 149 1.68 13.02 13.94
C ASP A 149 1.59 11.55 14.39
N MET A 150 0.84 10.75 13.64
CA MET A 150 0.57 9.35 13.92
C MET A 150 1.69 8.40 13.53
N PHE A 151 2.47 8.73 12.49
CA PHE A 151 3.46 7.82 11.91
C PHE A 151 4.89 8.33 12.05
N GLY A 152 5.08 9.62 12.31
CA GLY A 152 6.38 10.25 12.51
C GLY A 152 7.00 10.75 11.21
N VAL A 153 8.09 11.51 11.36
CA VAL A 153 8.69 12.33 10.29
C VAL A 153 9.54 11.56 9.27
N GLN A 154 9.71 10.25 9.45
CA GLN A 154 10.52 9.43 8.56
C GLN A 154 9.83 9.03 7.24
N PHE A 155 8.56 9.41 7.07
CA PHE A 155 7.77 9.08 5.88
C PHE A 155 7.40 10.32 5.08
N GLU A 156 7.19 10.14 3.78
CA GLU A 156 6.66 11.20 2.89
C GLU A 156 5.24 11.60 3.31
N THR A 157 4.44 10.65 3.81
CA THR A 157 3.06 10.90 4.22
C THR A 157 2.98 11.30 5.68
N GLU A 158 2.42 12.49 5.94
CA GLU A 158 2.04 12.96 7.27
C GLU A 158 0.57 12.63 7.54
N VAL A 159 0.27 12.00 8.67
CA VAL A 159 -1.11 11.82 9.14
C VAL A 159 -1.23 12.37 10.54
N THR A 160 -2.04 13.41 10.67
CA THR A 160 -2.06 14.25 11.87
C THR A 160 -3.43 14.20 12.53
N SER A 161 -3.44 13.82 13.81
CA SER A 161 -4.63 13.91 14.66
C SER A 161 -4.71 15.32 15.24
N LEU A 162 -5.84 16.00 15.00
CA LEU A 162 -6.08 17.35 15.48
C LEU A 162 -6.91 17.32 16.77
N SER A 163 -6.53 18.14 17.74
CA SER A 163 -7.34 18.33 18.95
C SER A 163 -8.39 19.40 18.74
N GLN A 164 -9.57 19.18 19.33
CA GLN A 164 -10.58 20.24 19.47
C GLN A 164 -10.15 21.19 20.60
N LEU A 165 -9.06 21.95 20.41
CA LEU A 165 -8.87 23.16 21.20
C LEU A 165 -9.97 24.13 20.78
N SER A 166 -11.03 24.19 21.59
CA SER A 166 -12.18 25.10 21.49
C SER A 166 -11.76 26.45 20.89
N VAL A 167 -12.23 26.75 19.68
CA VAL A 167 -12.23 28.12 19.16
C VAL A 167 -13.09 28.94 20.12
N ARG A 168 -12.46 29.65 21.07
CA ARG A 168 -13.13 30.74 21.76
C ARG A 168 -13.25 31.85 20.74
N GLY A 169 -14.45 32.01 20.17
CA GLY A 169 -14.79 33.18 19.37
C GLY A 169 -14.51 34.43 20.19
N ALA A 170 -13.62 35.29 19.69
CA ALA A 170 -13.61 36.68 20.11
C ALA A 170 -14.87 37.31 19.52
N VAL A 171 -15.76 37.78 20.40
CA VAL A 171 -16.86 38.68 20.07
C VAL A 171 -16.29 40.01 19.64
#